data_AF-A0A2C5ZNZ3-F1
#
_entry.id   AF-A0A2C5ZNZ3-F1
#
_cell.length_a   1.000
_cell.length_b   1.000
_cell.length_c   1.000
_cell.angle_alpha   90.00
_cell.angle_beta   90.00
_cell.angle_gamma   90.00
#
_symmetry.space_group_name_H-M   'P 1'
#
loop_
_entity.id
_entity.type
_entity.pdbx_description
1 polymer ?
#
loop_
_entity_poly.entity_id
_entity_poly.type
_entity_poly.pdbx_seq_one_letter_code
_entity_poly.pdbx_strand_id
1 'polypeptide(L)'
;MHSTHLALLAAALASFADANQPTASIPWLVEPENNAPALLPWLPPRPKDQGDPKSEKRMGTKAFCRQQHDEEECIKQREKPVFMKADRSKCRTGTWITEPCMGTVKWCKHADTLMEWKLPDDETAKQTAQRCITFRNPPQQPKDEWVLGSGCSKLSEACLGTDSWCVWYHDLYANQENCFLNHQPRPQGQAPFKFRNSSFFADSEFRNGTEAVCLAIRSNETRTDCFRAREKIPFQVPFAPNCPTGSRDTAMDERCLGSVAWCELQKDVYGSIASCLSLRTEQPKTKLPWQTKQASKCHGLDVEACLGTEGFCIRLNDQVKRRECFELRDTAPLLPATADTCAEERCVGTVAWCSDKWNQTGYANASECFGVRDVDPSGFMSAITETTALETEKILVAAALMRANVTMIREALKNETQDSSVWMKNGIMAGRELFQMTGKGGYWRKGIQKGIEHALEADAEL
;
A
#
# COMPACT_ATOMS: atom_id res chain seq x y z
N MET A 1 18.30 52.20 -7.26
CA MET A 1 16.87 51.83 -7.34
C MET A 1 16.77 50.37 -6.91
N HIS A 2 16.65 50.16 -5.59
CA HIS A 2 15.51 49.48 -4.92
C HIS A 2 15.40 48.00 -5.32
N SER A 3 15.52 47.01 -4.44
CA SER A 3 15.08 46.95 -3.05
C SER A 3 15.80 45.83 -2.29
N THR A 4 16.46 46.17 -1.18
CA THR A 4 16.97 45.23 -0.16
C THR A 4 16.58 45.83 1.18
N HIS A 5 15.51 45.35 1.81
CA HIS A 5 15.20 45.54 3.22
C HIS A 5 13.98 44.70 3.58
N LEU A 6 14.11 43.71 4.48
CA LEU A 6 13.13 43.32 5.51
C LEU A 6 13.52 41.95 6.10
N ALA A 7 14.04 41.96 7.33
CA ALA A 7 13.74 41.00 8.41
C ALA A 7 14.86 40.98 9.47
N LEU A 8 14.90 42.03 10.29
CA LEU A 8 15.55 42.09 11.59
C LEU A 8 14.49 42.63 12.54
N LEU A 9 13.87 41.80 13.39
CA LEU A 9 13.15 42.14 14.65
C LEU A 9 12.24 40.99 15.08
N ALA A 10 12.70 40.14 16.00
CA ALA A 10 11.87 39.45 17.00
C ALA A 10 12.75 38.62 17.95
N ALA A 11 13.40 39.28 18.91
CA ALA A 11 13.98 38.63 20.09
C ALA A 11 14.08 39.65 21.22
N ALA A 12 12.94 39.98 21.83
CA ALA A 12 12.89 40.66 23.11
C ALA A 12 11.52 40.45 23.77
N LEU A 13 11.56 40.12 25.06
CA LEU A 13 10.48 40.17 26.08
C LEU A 13 9.61 38.92 26.28
N ALA A 14 10.07 38.05 27.20
CA ALA A 14 9.28 37.62 28.36
C ALA A 14 10.26 37.12 29.46
N SER A 15 10.54 37.92 30.49
CA SER A 15 9.98 37.83 31.87
C SER A 15 10.77 36.84 32.75
N PHE A 16 11.70 37.29 33.61
CA PHE A 16 11.47 37.75 35.00
C PHE A 16 10.54 36.84 35.83
N ALA A 17 11.15 35.94 36.62
CA ALA A 17 10.70 35.45 37.93
C ALA A 17 11.84 34.60 38.52
N ASP A 18 12.76 35.22 39.25
CA ASP A 18 12.78 35.32 40.72
C ASP A 18 13.33 34.06 41.42
N ALA A 19 14.49 34.26 42.04
CA ALA A 19 15.21 33.28 42.82
C ALA A 19 14.57 33.19 44.21
N ASN A 20 14.09 32.00 44.58
CA ASN A 20 13.78 31.70 45.97
C ASN A 20 14.64 30.53 46.47
N GLN A 21 15.38 30.83 47.53
CA GLN A 21 16.20 29.90 48.30
C GLN A 21 15.35 28.84 49.00
N PRO A 22 15.90 27.64 49.27
CA PRO A 22 15.23 26.64 50.09
C PRO A 22 15.40 26.95 51.57
N THR A 23 14.32 27.34 52.25
CA THR A 23 14.23 27.33 53.71
C THR A 23 13.94 25.91 54.19
N ALA A 24 14.88 25.37 54.97
CA ALA A 24 14.72 24.12 55.71
C ALA A 24 13.53 24.24 56.67
N SER A 25 12.48 23.46 56.41
CA SER A 25 11.33 23.27 57.29
C SER A 25 11.50 21.97 58.07
N ILE A 26 11.24 22.08 59.37
CA ILE A 26 11.34 21.07 60.41
C ILE A 26 10.34 19.93 60.14
N PRO A 27 10.73 18.65 60.34
CA PRO A 27 9.82 17.52 60.18
C PRO A 27 8.83 17.47 61.35
N TRP A 28 7.60 17.91 61.10
CA TRP A 28 6.47 17.57 61.96
C TRP A 28 6.01 16.16 61.63
N LEU A 29 5.85 15.33 62.68
CA LEU A 29 5.21 14.02 62.60
C LEU A 29 3.83 14.18 61.95
N VAL A 30 3.68 13.62 60.74
CA VAL A 30 2.37 13.37 60.13
C VAL A 30 1.89 12.03 60.70
N GLU A 31 0.89 12.09 61.57
CA GLU A 31 0.13 10.90 61.96
C GLU A 31 -0.67 10.38 60.74
N PRO A 32 -0.67 9.06 60.47
CA PRO A 32 -1.42 8.49 59.36
C PRO A 32 -2.90 8.34 59.74
N GLU A 33 -3.70 9.41 59.61
CA GLU A 33 -5.17 9.29 59.62
C GLU A 33 -5.68 8.82 58.25
N ASN A 34 -5.49 7.53 57.97
CA ASN A 34 -6.22 6.85 56.89
C ASN A 34 -7.49 6.19 57.45
N ASN A 35 -8.36 6.98 58.09
CA ASN A 35 -9.69 6.54 58.53
C ASN A 35 -10.71 6.70 57.38
N ALA A 36 -10.41 6.15 56.20
CA ALA A 36 -11.43 6.01 55.17
C ALA A 36 -12.48 4.99 55.68
N PRO A 37 -13.77 5.35 55.77
CA PRO A 37 -14.79 4.41 56.21
C PRO A 37 -14.78 3.16 55.32
N ALA A 38 -14.85 1.98 55.94
CA ALA A 38 -14.86 0.72 55.22
C ALA A 38 -16.07 0.68 54.27
N LEU A 39 -15.81 0.44 52.99
CA LEU A 39 -16.85 0.30 51.97
C LEU A 39 -17.68 -0.96 52.26
N LEU A 40 -19.01 -0.86 52.09
CA LEU A 40 -19.91 -2.01 52.27
C LEU A 40 -19.88 -2.91 51.02
N PRO A 41 -19.97 -4.24 51.16
CA PRO A 41 -19.88 -5.15 50.02
C PRO A 41 -21.05 -4.96 49.04
N TRP A 42 -20.78 -5.12 47.74
CA TRP A 42 -21.82 -5.15 46.71
C TRP A 42 -22.52 -6.52 46.66
N LEU A 43 -23.84 -6.51 46.81
CA LEU A 43 -24.68 -7.71 46.81
C LEU A 43 -25.46 -7.82 45.48
N PRO A 44 -25.34 -8.94 44.75
CA PRO A 44 -26.22 -9.20 43.60
C PRO A 44 -27.65 -9.56 44.08
N PRO A 45 -28.68 -9.35 43.24
CA PRO A 45 -30.06 -9.74 43.58
C PRO A 45 -30.19 -11.24 43.85
N ARG A 46 -30.95 -11.60 44.89
CA ARG A 46 -31.26 -12.98 45.28
C ARG A 46 -32.76 -13.09 45.62
N PRO A 47 -33.64 -13.09 44.60
CA PRO A 47 -35.08 -12.93 44.82
C PRO A 47 -35.74 -14.05 45.66
N LYS A 48 -35.08 -15.21 45.78
CA LYS A 48 -35.57 -16.37 46.56
C LYS A 48 -34.93 -16.51 47.95
N ASP A 49 -34.02 -15.62 48.35
CA ASP A 49 -33.53 -15.62 49.73
C ASP A 49 -34.69 -15.26 50.68
N GLN A 50 -34.81 -16.00 51.79
CA GLN A 50 -35.82 -15.73 52.82
C GLN A 50 -35.48 -14.40 53.53
N GLY A 51 -36.47 -13.52 53.70
CA GLY A 51 -36.30 -12.23 54.35
C GLY A 51 -37.18 -11.13 53.76
N ASP A 52 -36.98 -9.91 54.28
CA ASP A 52 -37.69 -8.71 53.82
C ASP A 52 -37.52 -8.54 52.29
N PRO A 53 -38.63 -8.48 51.51
CA PRO A 53 -38.61 -8.15 50.09
C PRO A 53 -37.79 -6.92 49.73
N LYS A 54 -37.68 -5.95 50.65
CA LYS A 54 -36.96 -4.68 50.47
C LYS A 54 -35.51 -4.72 50.94
N SER A 55 -35.03 -5.84 51.46
CA SER A 55 -33.65 -5.96 51.90
C SER A 55 -32.67 -5.92 50.72
N GLU A 56 -31.52 -5.29 50.93
CA GLU A 56 -30.41 -5.23 49.96
C GLU A 56 -29.99 -6.64 49.50
N LYS A 57 -29.98 -7.60 50.41
CA LYS A 57 -29.66 -9.01 50.11
C LYS A 57 -30.58 -9.63 49.06
N ARG A 58 -31.86 -9.25 49.04
CA ARG A 58 -32.86 -9.84 48.16
C ARG A 58 -32.99 -9.09 46.84
N MET A 59 -33.00 -7.75 46.89
CA MET A 59 -33.14 -6.91 45.70
C MET A 59 -31.83 -6.64 44.97
N GLY A 60 -30.68 -6.80 45.64
CA GLY A 60 -29.38 -6.35 45.15
C GLY A 60 -29.08 -4.90 45.50
N THR A 61 -27.78 -4.56 45.57
CA THR A 61 -27.29 -3.24 45.99
C THR A 61 -27.78 -2.11 45.07
N LYS A 62 -27.88 -2.33 43.76
CA LYS A 62 -28.34 -1.28 42.83
C LYS A 62 -29.81 -0.96 43.02
N ALA A 63 -30.68 -1.98 43.02
CA ALA A 63 -32.10 -1.78 43.30
C ALA A 63 -32.35 -1.20 44.70
N PHE A 64 -31.56 -1.59 45.70
CA PHE A 64 -31.61 -1.03 47.05
C PHE A 64 -31.21 0.45 47.09
N CYS A 65 -30.10 0.82 46.45
CA CYS A 65 -29.64 2.21 46.40
C CYS A 65 -30.61 3.12 45.62
N ARG A 66 -31.30 2.62 44.59
CA ARG A 66 -32.36 3.37 43.88
C ARG A 66 -33.55 3.73 44.78
N GLN A 67 -33.77 3.00 45.87
CA GLN A 67 -34.82 3.32 46.85
C GLN A 67 -34.36 4.31 47.93
N GLN A 68 -33.07 4.67 47.97
CA GLN A 68 -32.56 5.65 48.91
C GLN A 68 -32.79 7.07 48.40
N HIS A 69 -32.72 8.05 49.32
CA HIS A 69 -32.91 9.45 48.95
C HIS A 69 -31.81 9.97 48.00
N ASP A 70 -30.59 9.46 48.16
CA ASP A 70 -29.43 9.74 47.32
C ASP A 70 -28.83 8.41 46.82
N GLU A 71 -29.20 8.04 45.58
CA GLU A 71 -28.70 6.81 44.94
C GLU A 71 -27.19 6.87 44.72
N GLU A 72 -26.64 8.02 44.38
CA GLU A 72 -25.21 8.16 44.08
C GLU A 72 -24.37 8.00 45.33
N GLU A 73 -24.75 8.65 46.43
CA GLU A 73 -24.06 8.53 47.71
C GLU A 73 -24.16 7.10 48.27
N CYS A 74 -25.33 6.47 48.15
CA CYS A 74 -25.49 5.06 48.51
C CYS A 74 -24.54 4.16 47.72
N ILE A 75 -24.34 4.41 46.43
CA ILE A 75 -23.43 3.63 45.57
C ILE A 75 -21.96 3.91 45.92
N LYS A 76 -21.59 5.15 46.25
CA LYS A 76 -20.21 5.53 46.63
C LYS A 76 -19.74 4.82 47.89
N GLN A 77 -20.66 4.51 48.81
CA GLN A 77 -20.38 3.77 50.05
C GLN A 77 -20.18 2.26 49.83
N ARG A 78 -20.24 1.77 48.59
CA ARG A 78 -20.14 0.35 48.26
C ARG A 78 -18.80 0.02 47.62
N GLU A 79 -18.29 -1.16 47.95
CA GLU A 79 -17.21 -1.77 47.21
C GLU A 79 -17.67 -1.94 45.76
N LYS A 80 -16.90 -1.41 44.80
CA LYS A 80 -17.25 -1.61 43.41
C LYS A 80 -17.16 -3.10 43.10
N PRO A 81 -18.25 -3.71 42.59
CA PRO A 81 -18.23 -5.12 42.28
C PRO A 81 -17.17 -5.42 41.21
N VAL A 82 -16.36 -6.46 41.46
CA VAL A 82 -15.28 -6.87 40.56
C VAL A 82 -15.87 -7.53 39.30
N PHE A 83 -15.33 -7.17 38.13
CA PHE A 83 -15.63 -7.87 36.89
C PHE A 83 -15.20 -9.33 36.98
N MET A 84 -16.15 -10.26 36.82
CA MET A 84 -15.90 -11.69 36.93
C MET A 84 -15.81 -12.32 35.54
N LYS A 85 -14.68 -12.98 35.25
CA LYS A 85 -14.59 -13.91 34.12
C LYS A 85 -15.49 -15.12 34.38
N ALA A 86 -16.07 -15.67 33.31
CA ALA A 86 -16.91 -16.85 33.41
C ALA A 86 -16.10 -18.05 33.93
N ASP A 87 -16.53 -18.66 35.03
CA ASP A 87 -15.95 -19.87 35.59
C ASP A 87 -17.00 -20.97 35.60
N ARG A 88 -16.89 -21.88 34.63
CA ARG A 88 -17.82 -23.01 34.49
C ARG A 88 -17.84 -23.93 35.71
N SER A 89 -16.76 -23.97 36.50
CA SER A 89 -16.72 -24.76 37.74
C SER A 89 -17.65 -24.19 38.83
N LYS A 90 -18.02 -22.91 38.74
CA LYS A 90 -18.98 -22.25 39.64
C LYS A 90 -20.43 -22.40 39.19
N CYS A 91 -20.67 -23.01 38.03
CA CYS A 91 -22.02 -23.32 37.56
C CYS A 91 -22.61 -24.44 38.40
N ARG A 92 -23.66 -24.14 39.16
CA ARG A 92 -24.45 -25.18 39.84
C ARG A 92 -25.31 -25.92 38.81
N THR A 93 -25.49 -27.21 39.00
CA THR A 93 -26.41 -28.05 38.21
C THR A 93 -27.86 -27.63 38.49
N GLY A 94 -28.38 -26.68 37.71
CA GLY A 94 -29.74 -26.18 37.82
C GLY A 94 -29.97 -24.93 36.95
N THR A 95 -31.20 -24.41 36.92
CA THR A 95 -31.58 -23.22 36.13
C THR A 95 -31.00 -21.90 36.65
N TRP A 96 -30.10 -21.95 37.63
CA TRP A 96 -29.54 -20.78 38.30
C TRP A 96 -28.22 -20.38 37.68
N ILE A 97 -28.27 -19.35 36.85
CA ILE A 97 -27.08 -18.82 36.19
C ILE A 97 -26.59 -17.65 37.04
N THR A 98 -25.58 -17.89 37.87
CA THR A 98 -24.93 -16.85 38.68
C THR A 98 -23.88 -16.10 37.86
N GLU A 99 -23.56 -14.87 38.26
CA GLU A 99 -22.49 -14.09 37.61
C GLU A 99 -21.13 -14.82 37.58
N PRO A 100 -20.65 -15.46 38.67
CA PRO A 100 -19.42 -16.26 38.61
C PRO A 100 -19.44 -17.38 37.55
N CYS A 101 -20.60 -17.98 37.32
CA CYS A 101 -20.76 -19.06 36.34
C CYS A 101 -20.67 -18.57 34.89
N MET A 102 -21.40 -17.50 34.56
CA MET A 102 -21.52 -17.03 33.16
C MET A 102 -20.61 -15.85 32.80
N GLY A 103 -19.99 -15.23 33.79
CA GLY A 103 -19.21 -14.00 33.66
C GLY A 103 -20.07 -12.74 33.59
N THR A 104 -19.50 -11.61 33.98
CA THR A 104 -20.19 -10.32 34.09
C THR A 104 -20.84 -9.86 32.78
N VAL A 105 -20.18 -10.06 31.63
CA VAL A 105 -20.73 -9.66 30.32
C VAL A 105 -22.04 -10.37 30.00
N LYS A 106 -22.07 -11.69 30.17
CA LYS A 106 -23.28 -12.49 29.90
C LYS A 106 -24.34 -12.24 30.97
N TRP A 107 -23.91 -12.05 32.22
CA TRP A 107 -24.81 -11.73 33.33
C TRP A 107 -25.51 -10.37 33.15
N CYS A 108 -24.80 -9.33 32.70
CA CYS A 108 -25.38 -8.02 32.38
C CYS A 108 -26.37 -8.03 31.20
N LYS A 109 -26.31 -9.06 30.35
CA LYS A 109 -27.26 -9.26 29.24
C LYS A 109 -28.48 -10.11 29.64
N HIS A 110 -28.51 -10.64 30.86
CA HIS A 110 -29.64 -11.43 31.36
C HIS A 110 -30.86 -10.54 31.62
N ALA A 111 -32.07 -11.04 31.33
CA ALA A 111 -33.31 -10.25 31.40
C ALA A 111 -33.53 -9.58 32.77
N ASP A 112 -33.32 -10.33 33.86
CA ASP A 112 -33.47 -9.80 35.22
C ASP A 112 -32.49 -8.67 35.51
N THR A 113 -31.23 -8.83 35.10
CA THR A 113 -30.19 -7.80 35.25
C THR A 113 -30.52 -6.58 34.39
N LEU A 114 -31.01 -6.78 33.17
CA LEU A 114 -31.43 -5.68 32.30
C LEU A 114 -32.57 -4.87 32.94
N MET A 115 -33.59 -5.53 33.50
CA MET A 115 -34.67 -4.83 34.19
C MET A 115 -34.16 -4.00 35.37
N GLU A 116 -33.22 -4.53 36.15
CA GLU A 116 -32.63 -3.81 37.28
C GLU A 116 -31.83 -2.60 36.80
N TRP A 117 -31.01 -2.78 35.77
CA TRP A 117 -30.11 -1.75 35.29
C TRP A 117 -30.77 -0.68 34.42
N LYS A 118 -31.98 -0.92 33.90
CA LYS A 118 -32.66 -0.01 32.96
C LYS A 118 -32.90 1.37 33.57
N LEU A 119 -32.51 2.42 32.84
CA LEU A 119 -32.87 3.80 33.14
C LEU A 119 -34.08 4.23 32.29
N PRO A 120 -34.83 5.27 32.70
CA PRO A 120 -35.95 5.78 31.91
C PRO A 120 -35.59 6.13 30.46
N ASP A 121 -34.38 6.65 30.25
CA ASP A 121 -33.87 7.09 28.94
C ASP A 121 -33.23 5.97 28.10
N ASP A 122 -33.22 4.72 28.59
CA ASP A 122 -32.72 3.61 27.77
C ASP A 122 -33.75 3.19 26.72
N GLU A 123 -33.42 3.46 25.47
CA GLU A 123 -34.22 3.02 24.31
C GLU A 123 -34.04 1.53 24.02
N THR A 124 -32.88 0.95 24.38
CA THR A 124 -32.53 -0.44 24.02
C THR A 124 -31.90 -1.22 25.17
N ALA A 125 -32.15 -2.55 25.21
CA ALA A 125 -31.48 -3.46 26.14
C ALA A 125 -29.95 -3.45 26.00
N LYS A 126 -29.43 -3.07 24.82
CA LYS A 126 -27.99 -2.94 24.57
C LYS A 126 -27.38 -1.78 25.36
N GLN A 127 -28.05 -0.62 25.43
CA GLN A 127 -27.60 0.51 26.24
C GLN A 127 -27.56 0.14 27.73
N THR A 128 -28.63 -0.52 28.21
CA THR A 128 -28.71 -0.99 29.58
C THR A 128 -27.59 -1.98 29.93
N ALA A 129 -27.38 -3.00 29.09
CA ALA A 129 -26.29 -3.96 29.27
C ALA A 129 -24.93 -3.26 29.27
N GLN A 130 -24.70 -2.33 28.35
CA GLN A 130 -23.43 -1.62 28.25
C GLN A 130 -23.15 -0.80 29.51
N ARG A 131 -24.15 -0.12 30.08
CA ARG A 131 -23.99 0.60 31.35
C ARG A 131 -23.68 -0.35 32.51
N CYS A 132 -24.39 -1.48 32.60
CA CYS A 132 -24.08 -2.53 33.59
C CYS A 132 -22.61 -2.96 33.48
N ILE A 133 -22.15 -3.27 32.27
CA ILE A 133 -20.77 -3.74 32.09
C ILE A 133 -19.76 -2.62 32.37
N THR A 134 -20.00 -1.38 31.92
CA THR A 134 -19.12 -0.24 32.21
C THR A 134 -19.02 0.04 33.72
N PHE A 135 -20.12 -0.09 34.46
CA PHE A 135 -20.09 0.07 35.91
C PHE A 135 -19.34 -1.07 36.62
N ARG A 136 -19.54 -2.31 36.16
CA ARG A 136 -18.90 -3.51 36.74
C ARG A 136 -17.44 -3.68 36.30
N ASN A 137 -17.07 -3.12 35.17
CA ASN A 137 -15.72 -3.09 34.63
C ASN A 137 -15.31 -1.63 34.43
N PRO A 138 -15.21 -0.84 35.52
CA PRO A 138 -14.64 0.49 35.38
C PRO A 138 -13.23 0.34 34.83
N PRO A 139 -12.73 1.31 34.03
CA PRO A 139 -11.35 1.28 33.57
C PRO A 139 -10.43 0.99 34.75
N GLN A 140 -9.71 -0.12 34.66
CA GLN A 140 -8.84 -0.52 35.76
C GLN A 140 -7.79 0.58 35.98
N GLN A 141 -7.55 0.88 37.25
CA GLN A 141 -6.52 1.78 37.72
C GLN A 141 -5.62 0.93 38.64
N PRO A 142 -4.35 0.70 38.29
CA PRO A 142 -3.68 1.16 37.07
C PRO A 142 -4.23 0.46 35.82
N LYS A 143 -4.18 1.15 34.69
CA LYS A 143 -4.48 0.56 33.38
C LYS A 143 -3.47 -0.53 33.07
N ASP A 144 -3.93 -1.59 32.41
CA ASP A 144 -3.07 -2.67 31.95
C ASP A 144 -2.00 -2.12 30.99
N GLU A 145 -0.77 -2.63 31.08
CA GLU A 145 0.31 -2.23 30.18
C GLU A 145 0.00 -2.64 28.74
N TRP A 146 0.30 -1.76 27.78
CA TRP A 146 0.12 -2.09 26.37
C TRP A 146 1.20 -3.07 25.91
N VAL A 147 0.82 -4.25 25.40
CA VAL A 147 1.78 -5.24 24.92
C VAL A 147 1.70 -5.43 23.41
N LEU A 148 2.86 -5.45 22.72
CA LEU A 148 2.91 -5.63 21.26
C LEU A 148 2.68 -7.08 20.80
N GLY A 149 2.76 -8.04 21.72
CA GLY A 149 2.67 -9.46 21.42
C GLY A 149 4.02 -10.04 20.99
N SER A 150 4.40 -11.14 21.62
CA SER A 150 5.67 -11.85 21.33
C SER A 150 5.54 -12.89 20.21
N GLY A 151 4.33 -13.18 19.74
CA GLY A 151 4.08 -14.18 18.69
C GLY A 151 4.16 -15.63 19.19
N CYS A 152 4.13 -15.87 20.50
CA CYS A 152 4.09 -17.22 21.05
C CYS A 152 2.76 -17.94 20.79
N SER A 153 2.74 -19.26 21.03
CA SER A 153 1.60 -20.13 20.73
C SER A 153 0.52 -20.18 21.81
N LYS A 154 0.70 -19.49 22.95
CA LYS A 154 -0.30 -19.48 24.01
C LYS A 154 -1.40 -18.48 23.69
N LEU A 155 -2.62 -18.82 24.06
CA LEU A 155 -3.74 -17.90 23.98
C LEU A 155 -3.70 -16.90 25.15
N SER A 156 -2.82 -15.92 25.03
CA SER A 156 -2.67 -14.84 25.99
C SER A 156 -2.38 -13.52 25.28
N GLU A 157 -2.75 -12.43 25.93
CA GLU A 157 -2.47 -11.08 25.43
C GLU A 157 -0.96 -10.83 25.24
N ALA A 158 -0.10 -11.33 26.13
CA ALA A 158 1.35 -11.25 25.95
C ALA A 158 1.87 -11.97 24.69
N CYS A 159 1.17 -13.00 24.19
CA CYS A 159 1.51 -13.67 22.94
C CYS A 159 0.91 -12.94 21.73
N LEU A 160 -0.36 -12.56 21.80
CA LEU A 160 -1.11 -12.03 20.65
C LEU A 160 -0.85 -10.52 20.42
N GLY A 161 -0.63 -9.76 21.49
CA GLY A 161 -0.60 -8.30 21.52
C GLY A 161 -1.97 -7.70 21.83
N THR A 162 -2.00 -6.52 22.43
CA THR A 162 -3.23 -5.85 22.87
C THR A 162 -4.18 -5.51 21.72
N ASP A 163 -3.67 -5.05 20.56
CA ASP A 163 -4.51 -4.81 19.37
C ASP A 163 -5.27 -6.08 18.95
N SER A 164 -4.52 -7.17 18.79
CA SER A 164 -5.03 -8.49 18.45
C SER A 164 -6.03 -9.01 19.49
N TRP A 165 -5.66 -8.92 20.77
CA TRP A 165 -6.46 -9.36 21.89
C TRP A 165 -7.80 -8.62 21.94
N CYS A 166 -7.79 -7.30 21.83
CA CYS A 166 -9.01 -6.50 21.81
C CYS A 166 -9.80 -6.65 20.51
N VAL A 167 -9.21 -7.11 19.40
CA VAL A 167 -9.99 -7.45 18.20
C VAL A 167 -10.76 -8.75 18.40
N TRP A 168 -10.08 -9.84 18.76
CA TRP A 168 -10.66 -11.18 18.71
C TRP A 168 -11.24 -11.65 20.04
N TYR A 169 -10.81 -11.08 21.17
CA TYR A 169 -11.15 -11.52 22.52
C TYR A 169 -11.83 -10.42 23.36
N HIS A 170 -12.41 -9.41 22.71
CA HIS A 170 -13.15 -8.34 23.38
C HIS A 170 -14.42 -8.80 24.12
N ASP A 171 -14.87 -10.04 23.94
CA ASP A 171 -15.98 -10.62 24.72
C ASP A 171 -15.67 -10.74 26.22
N LEU A 172 -14.38 -10.63 26.59
CA LEU A 172 -13.94 -10.46 27.97
C LEU A 172 -14.12 -9.03 28.49
N TYR A 173 -14.60 -8.11 27.65
CA TYR A 173 -14.88 -6.73 27.94
C TYR A 173 -16.33 -6.42 27.50
N ALA A 174 -16.80 -5.20 27.77
CA ALA A 174 -18.14 -4.82 27.32
C ALA A 174 -18.27 -4.79 25.80
N ASN A 175 -17.20 -4.31 25.17
CA ASN A 175 -17.03 -4.15 23.74
C ASN A 175 -15.52 -3.94 23.48
N GLN A 176 -15.16 -3.87 22.20
CA GLN A 176 -13.79 -3.66 21.74
C GLN A 176 -13.18 -2.34 22.25
N GLU A 177 -13.95 -1.26 22.32
CA GLU A 177 -13.44 0.06 22.77
C GLU A 177 -13.10 0.03 24.26
N ASN A 178 -13.96 -0.57 25.08
CA ASN A 178 -13.66 -0.76 26.50
C ASN A 178 -12.41 -1.61 26.74
N CYS A 179 -12.11 -2.57 25.86
CA CYS A 179 -10.85 -3.31 25.94
C CYS A 179 -9.65 -2.37 25.76
N PHE A 180 -9.68 -1.49 24.76
CA PHE A 180 -8.61 -0.52 24.53
C PHE A 180 -8.49 0.52 25.64
N LEU A 181 -9.62 1.02 26.17
CA LEU A 181 -9.63 2.02 27.25
C LEU A 181 -9.07 1.49 28.57
N ASN A 182 -9.14 0.18 28.79
CA ASN A 182 -8.56 -0.50 29.95
C ASN A 182 -7.04 -0.63 29.89
N HIS A 183 -6.43 -0.34 28.73
CA HIS A 183 -4.98 -0.37 28.56
C HIS A 183 -4.39 1.05 28.56
N GLN A 184 -3.11 1.13 28.88
CA GLN A 184 -2.30 2.32 28.66
C GLN A 184 -2.33 2.72 27.18
N PRO A 185 -2.09 4.01 26.84
CA PRO A 185 -2.06 4.45 25.45
C PRO A 185 -1.06 3.65 24.60
N ARG A 186 -1.41 3.45 23.32
CA ARG A 186 -0.53 2.77 22.36
C ARG A 186 0.84 3.45 22.28
N PRO A 187 1.95 2.71 22.35
CA PRO A 187 3.27 3.27 22.05
C PRO A 187 3.30 3.71 20.57
N GLN A 188 3.57 4.98 20.31
CA GLN A 188 3.52 5.54 18.96
C GLN A 188 4.81 5.27 18.18
N GLY A 189 4.69 4.83 16.93
CA GLY A 189 5.81 4.66 15.98
C GLY A 189 6.85 3.61 16.38
N GLN A 190 6.56 2.73 17.34
CA GLN A 190 7.52 1.74 17.85
C GLN A 190 7.29 0.33 17.30
N ALA A 191 6.10 0.09 16.73
CA ALA A 191 5.69 -1.25 16.38
C ALA A 191 5.90 -1.52 14.87
N PRO A 192 6.66 -2.57 14.49
CA PRO A 192 6.90 -2.86 13.08
C PRO A 192 5.61 -3.29 12.38
N PHE A 193 5.46 -2.88 11.13
CA PHE A 193 4.37 -3.36 10.27
C PHE A 193 4.66 -4.80 9.83
N LYS A 194 3.62 -5.65 9.83
CA LYS A 194 3.73 -7.06 9.46
C LYS A 194 2.73 -7.39 8.36
N PHE A 195 3.20 -7.97 7.27
CA PHE A 195 2.33 -8.63 6.29
C PHE A 195 1.79 -9.95 6.84
N ARG A 196 0.67 -10.41 6.27
CA ARG A 196 0.08 -11.71 6.56
C ARG A 196 1.11 -12.83 6.34
N ASN A 197 1.25 -13.72 7.32
CA ASN A 197 2.17 -14.87 7.26
C ASN A 197 1.48 -16.13 7.82
N SER A 198 1.23 -17.13 6.97
CA SER A 198 0.47 -18.32 7.35
C SER A 198 1.12 -19.21 8.42
N SER A 199 2.39 -18.98 8.75
CA SER A 199 3.18 -19.84 9.65
C SER A 199 2.86 -19.67 11.15
N PHE A 200 1.96 -18.76 11.53
CA PHE A 200 1.66 -18.42 12.92
C PHE A 200 0.24 -18.81 13.38
N PHE A 201 -0.04 -18.65 14.68
CA PHE A 201 -1.33 -18.98 15.30
C PHE A 201 -2.48 -18.13 14.77
N ALA A 202 -3.70 -18.69 14.67
CA ALA A 202 -4.84 -18.13 13.91
C ALA A 202 -5.21 -16.68 14.25
N ASP A 203 -4.99 -16.27 15.49
CA ASP A 203 -5.47 -15.00 16.04
C ASP A 203 -4.31 -14.12 16.51
N SER A 204 -3.15 -14.18 15.85
CA SER A 204 -2.06 -13.23 16.12
C SER A 204 -1.88 -12.27 14.96
N GLU A 205 -1.43 -11.05 15.26
CA GLU A 205 -0.97 -10.10 14.26
C GLU A 205 0.13 -10.70 13.36
N PHE A 206 0.98 -11.58 13.91
CA PHE A 206 2.01 -12.27 13.14
C PHE A 206 1.42 -13.15 12.04
N ARG A 207 0.24 -13.74 12.26
CA ARG A 207 -0.42 -14.53 11.22
C ARG A 207 -1.24 -13.67 10.27
N ASN A 208 -2.10 -12.83 10.84
CA ASN A 208 -3.10 -12.09 10.08
C ASN A 208 -2.52 -10.86 9.38
N GLY A 209 -1.40 -10.34 9.86
CA GLY A 209 -0.81 -9.08 9.43
C GLY A 209 -1.43 -7.87 10.15
N THR A 210 -0.64 -6.82 10.31
CA THR A 210 -1.03 -5.56 10.97
C THR A 210 -2.29 -4.96 10.37
N GLU A 211 -2.37 -4.95 9.03
CA GLU A 211 -3.50 -4.36 8.31
C GLU A 211 -4.82 -5.06 8.67
N ALA A 212 -4.85 -6.40 8.66
CA ALA A 212 -6.04 -7.15 9.03
C ALA A 212 -6.48 -6.89 10.48
N VAL A 213 -5.51 -6.74 11.41
CA VAL A 213 -5.81 -6.42 12.82
C VAL A 213 -6.41 -5.02 12.93
N CYS A 214 -5.74 -4.00 12.39
CA CYS A 214 -6.23 -2.63 12.48
C CYS A 214 -7.59 -2.47 11.78
N LEU A 215 -7.78 -3.05 10.59
CA LEU A 215 -9.05 -2.98 9.85
C LEU A 215 -10.21 -3.67 10.58
N ALA A 216 -9.93 -4.68 11.41
CA ALA A 216 -10.94 -5.34 12.25
C ALA A 216 -11.36 -4.51 13.48
N ILE A 217 -10.68 -3.39 13.77
CA ILE A 217 -11.12 -2.43 14.78
C ILE A 217 -12.33 -1.65 14.24
N ARG A 218 -13.44 -1.66 14.99
CA ARG A 218 -14.73 -1.06 14.61
C ARG A 218 -14.72 0.47 14.68
N SER A 219 -14.11 1.04 15.71
CA SER A 219 -13.99 2.49 15.87
C SER A 219 -12.97 3.04 14.87
N ASN A 220 -13.36 4.05 14.09
CA ASN A 220 -12.49 4.63 13.07
C ASN A 220 -11.31 5.39 13.68
N GLU A 221 -11.53 6.06 14.82
CA GLU A 221 -10.49 6.74 15.60
C GLU A 221 -9.46 5.73 16.11
N THR A 222 -9.92 4.68 16.79
CA THR A 222 -9.08 3.61 17.34
C THR A 222 -8.33 2.83 16.25
N ARG A 223 -8.97 2.63 15.08
CA ARG A 223 -8.33 2.05 13.89
C ARG A 223 -7.21 2.96 13.35
N THR A 224 -7.47 4.26 13.27
CA THR A 224 -6.47 5.24 12.81
C THR A 224 -5.28 5.27 13.77
N ASP A 225 -5.52 5.22 15.07
CA ASP A 225 -4.48 5.14 16.09
C ASP A 225 -3.68 3.84 16.03
N CYS A 226 -4.33 2.72 15.69
CA CYS A 226 -3.66 1.45 15.43
C CYS A 226 -2.64 1.59 14.29
N PHE A 227 -3.01 2.21 13.16
CA PHE A 227 -2.07 2.45 12.06
C PHE A 227 -0.99 3.46 12.43
N ARG A 228 -1.31 4.53 13.17
CA ARG A 228 -0.33 5.55 13.58
C ARG A 228 0.71 5.01 14.57
N ALA A 229 0.33 4.02 15.38
CA ALA A 229 1.24 3.35 16.30
C ALA A 229 2.29 2.47 15.60
N ARG A 230 2.12 2.21 14.30
CA ARG A 230 2.96 1.31 13.51
C ARG A 230 3.91 2.10 12.62
N GLU A 231 4.97 1.41 12.19
CA GLU A 231 5.74 1.86 11.03
C GLU A 231 4.82 1.99 9.80
N LYS A 232 5.14 2.93 8.91
CA LYS A 232 4.41 3.08 7.65
C LYS A 232 4.47 1.79 6.84
N ILE A 233 3.36 1.47 6.20
CA ILE A 233 3.24 0.26 5.36
C ILE A 233 4.19 0.42 4.16
N PRO A 234 5.13 -0.50 3.90
CA PRO A 234 6.00 -0.36 2.74
C PRO A 234 5.17 -0.33 1.45
N PHE A 235 5.37 0.70 0.63
CA PHE A 235 4.71 0.82 -0.66
C PHE A 235 5.12 -0.37 -1.54
N GLN A 236 4.12 -1.13 -1.99
CA GLN A 236 4.30 -2.25 -2.88
C GLN A 236 4.12 -1.78 -4.31
N VAL A 237 5.11 -2.02 -5.16
CA VAL A 237 4.89 -1.96 -6.60
C VAL A 237 4.21 -3.26 -7.04
N PRO A 238 3.34 -3.21 -8.07
CA PRO A 238 2.76 -4.40 -8.65
C PRO A 238 3.80 -5.49 -8.91
N PHE A 239 3.45 -6.71 -8.54
CA PHE A 239 4.29 -7.89 -8.72
C PHE A 239 5.61 -7.82 -7.95
N ALA A 240 5.57 -7.42 -6.68
CA ALA A 240 6.77 -7.38 -5.85
C ALA A 240 7.36 -8.80 -5.64
N PRO A 241 8.69 -8.95 -5.46
CA PRO A 241 9.35 -10.25 -5.33
C PRO A 241 8.79 -11.13 -4.20
N ASN A 242 8.26 -10.51 -3.14
CA ASN A 242 7.70 -11.18 -1.96
C ASN A 242 6.20 -11.46 -2.07
N CYS A 243 5.60 -11.35 -3.27
CA CYS A 243 4.23 -11.75 -3.53
C CYS A 243 4.05 -13.25 -3.17
N PRO A 244 3.15 -13.59 -2.23
CA PRO A 244 2.96 -14.99 -1.85
C PRO A 244 2.48 -15.81 -3.06
N THR A 245 2.95 -17.05 -3.12
CA THR A 245 2.66 -17.97 -4.21
C THR A 245 1.71 -19.08 -3.71
N GLY A 246 0.78 -19.52 -4.56
CA GLY A 246 0.10 -20.80 -4.36
C GLY A 246 -1.26 -20.80 -3.65
N SER A 247 -1.92 -19.66 -3.43
CA SER A 247 -3.33 -19.65 -2.97
C SER A 247 -4.18 -18.64 -3.77
N ARG A 248 -5.49 -18.88 -3.91
CA ARG A 248 -6.38 -17.91 -4.57
C ARG A 248 -6.39 -16.56 -3.85
N ASP A 249 -6.13 -16.56 -2.54
CA ASP A 249 -6.03 -15.34 -1.73
C ASP A 249 -4.78 -14.52 -2.08
N THR A 250 -3.73 -15.12 -2.66
CA THR A 250 -2.51 -14.37 -3.00
C THR A 250 -2.72 -13.37 -4.12
N ALA A 251 -3.69 -13.61 -5.01
CA ALA A 251 -4.04 -12.66 -6.06
C ALA A 251 -4.60 -11.34 -5.50
N MET A 252 -5.07 -11.34 -4.26
CA MET A 252 -5.56 -10.17 -3.55
C MET A 252 -4.57 -9.63 -2.52
N ASP A 253 -3.33 -10.15 -2.45
CA ASP A 253 -2.33 -9.58 -1.54
C ASP A 253 -1.78 -8.27 -2.13
N GLU A 254 -1.63 -7.23 -1.30
CA GLU A 254 -1.08 -5.95 -1.74
C GLU A 254 0.31 -6.10 -2.37
N ARG A 255 1.13 -7.04 -1.90
CA ARG A 255 2.46 -7.33 -2.48
C ARG A 255 2.37 -7.79 -3.94
N CYS A 256 1.26 -8.39 -4.32
CA CYS A 256 1.02 -8.88 -5.67
C CYS A 256 0.35 -7.80 -6.54
N LEU A 257 -0.66 -7.13 -5.99
CA LEU A 257 -1.45 -6.12 -6.71
C LEU A 257 -0.74 -4.77 -6.86
N GLY A 258 0.11 -4.42 -5.90
CA GLY A 258 0.64 -3.08 -5.74
C GLY A 258 -0.28 -2.16 -4.92
N SER A 259 0.32 -1.21 -4.23
CA SER A 259 -0.35 -0.31 -3.28
C SER A 259 -1.46 0.54 -3.91
N VAL A 260 -1.28 0.99 -5.15
CA VAL A 260 -2.29 1.83 -5.84
C VAL A 260 -3.56 1.01 -6.10
N ALA A 261 -3.42 -0.16 -6.74
CA ALA A 261 -4.55 -1.03 -7.03
C ALA A 261 -5.21 -1.57 -5.76
N TRP A 262 -4.41 -1.89 -4.74
CA TRP A 262 -4.92 -2.29 -3.42
C TRP A 262 -5.74 -1.18 -2.76
N CYS A 263 -5.24 0.06 -2.76
CA CYS A 263 -5.96 1.19 -2.17
C CYS A 263 -7.23 1.57 -2.95
N GLU A 264 -7.26 1.35 -4.26
CA GLU A 264 -8.50 1.48 -5.04
C GLU A 264 -9.54 0.44 -4.60
N LEU A 265 -9.12 -0.81 -4.41
CA LEU A 265 -9.99 -1.90 -3.97
C LEU A 265 -10.49 -1.69 -2.53
N GLN A 266 -9.67 -1.12 -1.65
CA GLN A 266 -9.97 -0.93 -0.23
C GLN A 266 -10.46 0.48 0.13
N LYS A 267 -10.80 1.32 -0.86
CA LYS A 267 -11.17 2.73 -0.63
C LYS A 267 -12.35 2.90 0.32
N ASP A 268 -13.32 1.99 0.30
CA ASP A 268 -14.50 2.06 1.18
C ASP A 268 -14.12 1.78 2.64
N VAL A 269 -13.11 0.93 2.86
CA VAL A 269 -12.62 0.56 4.20
C VAL A 269 -11.75 1.68 4.78
N TYR A 270 -10.93 2.31 3.94
CA TYR A 270 -10.03 3.42 4.32
C TYR A 270 -10.67 4.80 4.21
N GLY A 271 -11.89 4.90 3.69
CA GLY A 271 -12.59 6.15 3.39
C GLY A 271 -12.17 6.82 2.08
N SER A 272 -10.89 6.72 1.67
CA SER A 272 -10.42 7.16 0.36
C SER A 272 -9.10 6.50 -0.06
N ILE A 273 -8.79 6.57 -1.35
CA ILE A 273 -7.50 6.12 -1.91
C ILE A 273 -6.35 6.92 -1.28
N ALA A 274 -6.52 8.24 -1.13
CA ALA A 274 -5.50 9.13 -0.55
C ALA A 274 -5.22 8.80 0.92
N SER A 275 -6.26 8.53 1.70
CA SER A 275 -6.14 8.09 3.10
C SER A 275 -5.38 6.77 3.19
N CYS A 276 -5.71 5.80 2.34
CA CYS A 276 -4.99 4.53 2.25
C CYS A 276 -3.51 4.74 1.89
N LEU A 277 -3.20 5.52 0.85
CA LEU A 277 -1.82 5.79 0.42
C LEU A 277 -1.02 6.58 1.48
N SER A 278 -1.67 7.43 2.28
CA SER A 278 -1.01 8.19 3.34
C SER A 278 -0.39 7.33 4.45
N LEU A 279 -0.93 6.11 4.64
CA LEU A 279 -0.43 5.12 5.60
C LEU A 279 0.81 4.37 5.10
N ARG A 280 1.16 4.55 3.82
CA ARG A 280 2.28 3.88 3.18
C ARG A 280 3.52 4.76 3.19
N THR A 281 4.68 4.11 2.99
CA THR A 281 5.90 4.81 2.60
C THR A 281 5.70 5.49 1.26
N GLU A 282 6.57 6.44 0.92
CA GLU A 282 6.53 7.06 -0.39
C GLU A 282 6.72 6.02 -1.49
N GLN A 283 6.04 6.23 -2.61
CA GLN A 283 6.24 5.43 -3.81
C GLN A 283 7.72 5.54 -4.23
N PRO A 284 8.42 4.42 -4.46
CA PRO A 284 9.77 4.45 -4.99
C PRO A 284 9.81 5.25 -6.30
N LYS A 285 10.68 6.25 -6.37
CA LYS A 285 10.90 7.03 -7.61
C LYS A 285 11.75 6.26 -8.62
N THR A 286 12.50 5.28 -8.14
CA THR A 286 13.34 4.40 -8.96
C THR A 286 12.54 3.19 -9.40
N LYS A 287 12.71 2.80 -10.66
CA LYS A 287 12.16 1.55 -11.18
C LYS A 287 12.88 0.36 -10.54
N LEU A 288 12.25 -0.81 -10.59
CA LEU A 288 12.89 -2.05 -10.16
C LEU A 288 13.96 -2.47 -11.17
N PRO A 289 15.10 -3.02 -10.72
CA PRO A 289 16.15 -3.46 -11.64
C PRO A 289 15.64 -4.56 -12.58
N TRP A 290 16.01 -4.47 -13.86
CA TRP A 290 15.75 -5.52 -14.83
C TRP A 290 16.56 -6.78 -14.48
N GLN A 291 15.89 -7.91 -14.31
CA GLN A 291 16.52 -9.18 -13.94
C GLN A 291 16.63 -10.08 -15.16
N THR A 292 17.85 -10.57 -15.42
CA THR A 292 18.06 -11.63 -16.41
C THR A 292 17.76 -12.99 -15.81
N LYS A 293 17.28 -13.91 -16.65
CA LYS A 293 16.98 -15.29 -16.25
C LYS A 293 18.23 -15.97 -15.66
N GLN A 294 18.10 -16.51 -14.44
CA GLN A 294 19.20 -17.25 -13.80
C GLN A 294 19.14 -18.75 -14.17
N ALA A 295 20.26 -19.29 -14.68
CA ALA A 295 20.25 -20.55 -15.41
C ALA A 295 20.14 -21.85 -14.58
N SER A 296 20.36 -21.86 -13.25
CA SER A 296 20.70 -23.15 -12.61
C SER A 296 20.13 -23.49 -11.23
N LYS A 297 19.43 -22.63 -10.48
CA LYS A 297 18.92 -23.01 -9.14
C LYS A 297 17.63 -22.31 -8.72
N CYS A 298 16.60 -22.39 -9.56
CA CYS A 298 15.27 -21.98 -9.12
C CYS A 298 14.60 -23.09 -8.32
N HIS A 299 14.80 -23.10 -7.01
CA HIS A 299 14.00 -23.90 -6.09
C HIS A 299 13.14 -22.93 -5.26
N GLY A 300 11.97 -22.52 -5.76
CA GLY A 300 11.05 -21.73 -4.92
C GLY A 300 10.22 -20.66 -5.64
N LEU A 301 9.75 -19.72 -4.82
CA LEU A 301 8.69 -18.74 -5.06
C LEU A 301 9.16 -17.41 -5.65
N ASP A 302 10.47 -17.20 -5.80
CA ASP A 302 11.03 -15.97 -6.40
C ASP A 302 10.93 -16.04 -7.93
N VAL A 303 9.70 -15.85 -8.42
CA VAL A 303 9.34 -16.11 -9.81
C VAL A 303 10.10 -15.19 -10.78
N GLU A 304 10.29 -13.91 -10.45
CA GLU A 304 11.00 -12.97 -11.33
C GLU A 304 12.52 -13.22 -11.35
N ALA A 305 13.15 -13.40 -10.19
CA ALA A 305 14.59 -13.71 -10.12
C ALA A 305 14.95 -15.00 -10.84
N CYS A 306 14.01 -15.96 -10.84
CA CYS A 306 14.17 -17.19 -11.60
C CYS A 306 13.96 -17.00 -13.11
N LEU A 307 12.78 -16.48 -13.49
CA LEU A 307 12.36 -16.43 -14.90
C LEU A 307 13.05 -15.29 -15.68
N GLY A 308 13.60 -14.31 -14.98
CA GLY A 308 13.92 -12.99 -15.51
C GLY A 308 12.67 -12.12 -15.67
N THR A 309 12.86 -10.80 -15.71
CA THR A 309 11.79 -9.81 -15.87
C THR A 309 10.97 -10.04 -17.13
N GLU A 310 11.60 -10.36 -18.26
CA GLU A 310 10.89 -10.65 -19.52
C GLU A 310 9.93 -11.83 -19.36
N GLY A 311 10.43 -12.99 -18.95
CA GLY A 311 9.61 -14.19 -18.77
C GLY A 311 8.55 -14.02 -17.69
N PHE A 312 8.83 -13.20 -16.67
CA PHE A 312 7.88 -12.89 -15.60
C PHE A 312 6.73 -12.01 -16.08
N CYS A 313 7.02 -10.84 -16.68
CA CYS A 313 5.99 -9.92 -17.14
C CYS A 313 5.14 -10.51 -18.28
N ILE A 314 5.73 -11.31 -19.19
CA ILE A 314 5.02 -11.93 -20.31
C ILE A 314 3.95 -12.92 -19.86
N ARG A 315 4.14 -13.61 -18.72
CA ARG A 315 3.14 -14.53 -18.15
C ARG A 315 1.82 -13.85 -17.81
N LEU A 316 1.79 -12.52 -17.74
CA LEU A 316 0.57 -11.76 -17.59
C LEU A 316 -0.19 -11.82 -18.92
N ASN A 317 -1.32 -12.53 -18.89
CA ASN A 317 -2.22 -12.68 -20.04
C ASN A 317 -2.86 -11.35 -20.47
N ASP A 318 -2.97 -10.40 -19.55
CA ASP A 318 -3.52 -9.08 -19.81
C ASP A 318 -2.42 -8.12 -20.30
N GLN A 319 -2.61 -7.55 -21.49
CA GLN A 319 -1.62 -6.67 -22.14
C GLN A 319 -1.36 -5.39 -21.35
N VAL A 320 -2.36 -4.84 -20.66
CA VAL A 320 -2.21 -3.62 -19.86
C VAL A 320 -1.34 -3.91 -18.65
N LYS A 321 -1.61 -5.01 -17.92
CA LYS A 321 -0.80 -5.44 -16.78
C LYS A 321 0.64 -5.77 -17.19
N ARG A 322 0.83 -6.36 -18.36
CA ARG A 322 2.15 -6.63 -18.92
C ARG A 322 2.93 -5.35 -19.17
N ARG A 323 2.29 -4.34 -19.77
CA ARG A 323 2.92 -3.03 -20.01
C ARG A 323 3.29 -2.35 -18.70
N GLU A 324 2.35 -2.31 -17.75
CA GLU A 324 2.60 -1.75 -16.41
C GLU A 324 3.75 -2.47 -15.70
N CYS A 325 3.80 -3.81 -15.81
CA CYS A 325 4.92 -4.60 -15.29
C CYS A 325 6.25 -4.08 -15.85
N PHE A 326 6.39 -3.95 -17.17
CA PHE A 326 7.61 -3.44 -17.80
C PHE A 326 7.91 -1.97 -17.48
N GLU A 327 6.90 -1.10 -17.43
CA GLU A 327 7.08 0.33 -17.11
C GLU A 327 7.67 0.55 -15.70
N LEU A 328 7.39 -0.36 -14.77
CA LEU A 328 7.91 -0.37 -13.41
C LEU A 328 9.31 -0.96 -13.26
N ARG A 329 9.91 -1.49 -14.34
CA ARG A 329 11.28 -1.99 -14.36
C ARG A 329 12.21 -1.09 -15.16
N ASP A 330 13.49 -1.13 -14.83
CA ASP A 330 14.54 -0.56 -15.66
C ASP A 330 14.44 -1.12 -17.08
N THR A 331 14.81 -0.28 -18.05
CA THR A 331 14.77 -0.65 -19.46
C THR A 331 15.64 -1.88 -19.70
N ALA A 332 15.09 -2.85 -20.44
CA ALA A 332 15.83 -4.05 -20.80
C ALA A 332 17.07 -3.68 -21.64
N PRO A 333 18.25 -4.25 -21.33
CA PRO A 333 19.47 -3.93 -22.06
C PRO A 333 19.42 -4.47 -23.50
N LEU A 334 19.99 -3.71 -24.44
CA LEU A 334 20.24 -4.19 -25.79
C LEU A 334 21.47 -5.10 -25.79
N LEU A 335 21.31 -6.34 -26.23
CA LEU A 335 22.35 -7.35 -26.28
C LEU A 335 22.85 -7.54 -27.71
N PRO A 336 24.17 -7.51 -27.97
CA PRO A 336 24.71 -7.89 -29.27
C PRO A 336 24.59 -9.40 -29.48
N ALA A 337 24.56 -9.84 -30.75
CA ALA A 337 24.70 -11.25 -31.08
C ALA A 337 26.08 -11.76 -30.64
N THR A 338 26.12 -12.92 -30.00
CA THR A 338 27.37 -13.55 -29.51
C THR A 338 27.63 -14.92 -30.13
N ALA A 339 26.59 -15.61 -30.61
CA ALA A 339 26.72 -16.90 -31.28
C ALA A 339 25.43 -17.28 -32.04
N ASP A 340 25.59 -17.85 -33.24
CA ASP A 340 24.46 -18.12 -34.16
C ASP A 340 23.59 -19.31 -33.74
N THR A 341 24.06 -20.15 -32.82
CA THR A 341 23.50 -21.50 -32.59
C THR A 341 22.70 -21.67 -31.30
N CYS A 342 22.28 -20.58 -30.66
CA CYS A 342 21.63 -20.63 -29.35
C CYS A 342 20.24 -19.96 -29.34
N ALA A 343 19.32 -20.50 -28.53
CA ALA A 343 17.90 -20.14 -28.53
C ALA A 343 17.54 -18.92 -27.66
N GLU A 344 18.51 -18.27 -27.01
CA GLU A 344 18.27 -17.16 -26.06
C GLU A 344 18.68 -15.80 -26.66
N GLU A 345 18.05 -14.71 -26.22
CA GLU A 345 18.33 -13.33 -26.70
C GLU A 345 19.82 -12.99 -26.66
N ARG A 346 20.52 -13.36 -25.58
CA ARG A 346 21.96 -13.10 -25.43
C ARG A 346 22.83 -13.68 -26.55
N CYS A 347 22.33 -14.67 -27.28
CA CYS A 347 23.06 -15.34 -28.34
C CYS A 347 22.76 -14.74 -29.70
N VAL A 348 21.47 -14.62 -30.04
CA VAL A 348 21.03 -14.08 -31.33
C VAL A 348 21.09 -12.55 -31.40
N GLY A 349 21.21 -11.89 -30.25
CA GLY A 349 21.13 -10.45 -30.13
C GLY A 349 19.70 -9.94 -30.10
N THR A 350 19.50 -8.77 -29.50
CA THR A 350 18.19 -8.17 -29.28
C THR A 350 17.44 -7.87 -30.57
N VAL A 351 18.15 -7.46 -31.63
CA VAL A 351 17.52 -7.11 -32.92
C VAL A 351 16.84 -8.35 -33.52
N ALA A 352 17.60 -9.43 -33.75
CA ALA A 352 17.06 -10.69 -34.26
C ALA A 352 16.03 -11.33 -33.30
N TRP A 353 16.24 -11.18 -31.98
CA TRP A 353 15.28 -11.63 -30.98
C TRP A 353 13.91 -10.98 -31.14
N CYS A 354 13.87 -9.65 -31.25
CA CYS A 354 12.62 -8.91 -31.38
C CYS A 354 12.03 -8.96 -32.80
N SER A 355 12.84 -9.07 -33.86
CA SER A 355 12.31 -9.19 -35.23
C SER A 355 11.75 -10.58 -35.51
N ASP A 356 12.46 -11.63 -35.10
CA ASP A 356 12.22 -12.99 -35.60
C ASP A 356 11.59 -13.91 -34.55
N LYS A 357 11.80 -13.62 -33.26
CA LYS A 357 11.40 -14.51 -32.15
C LYS A 357 10.37 -13.91 -31.19
N TRP A 358 9.85 -12.71 -31.45
CA TRP A 358 8.86 -12.05 -30.58
C TRP A 358 7.61 -12.91 -30.32
N ASN A 359 7.20 -13.73 -31.29
CA ASN A 359 6.02 -14.60 -31.19
C ASN A 359 6.27 -15.82 -30.30
N GLN A 360 7.52 -16.28 -30.20
CA GLN A 360 7.95 -17.38 -29.34
C GLN A 360 8.08 -16.93 -27.89
N THR A 361 8.34 -15.63 -27.69
CA THR A 361 8.49 -15.05 -26.35
C THR A 361 7.17 -14.59 -25.77
N GLY A 362 6.11 -14.41 -26.57
CA GLY A 362 4.77 -14.06 -26.09
C GLY A 362 4.44 -12.57 -26.15
N TYR A 363 5.27 -11.76 -26.81
CA TYR A 363 4.88 -10.42 -27.24
C TYR A 363 3.77 -10.47 -28.29
N ALA A 364 3.00 -9.39 -28.41
CA ALA A 364 1.96 -9.26 -29.42
C ALA A 364 2.53 -8.95 -30.82
N ASN A 365 3.69 -8.29 -30.89
CA ASN A 365 4.42 -7.98 -32.12
C ASN A 365 5.87 -7.55 -31.82
N ALA A 366 6.69 -7.41 -32.85
CA ALA A 366 8.07 -6.94 -32.75
C ALA A 366 8.18 -5.54 -32.10
N SER A 367 7.24 -4.63 -32.39
CA SER A 367 7.26 -3.27 -31.85
C SER A 367 7.07 -3.24 -30.33
N GLU A 368 6.26 -4.15 -29.76
CA GLU A 368 6.16 -4.29 -28.30
C GLU A 368 7.49 -4.77 -27.70
N CYS A 369 8.16 -5.73 -28.32
CA CYS A 369 9.46 -6.24 -27.86
C CYS A 369 10.52 -5.12 -27.84
N PHE A 370 10.59 -4.30 -28.89
CA PHE A 370 11.48 -3.14 -28.95
C PHE A 370 11.06 -2.03 -27.98
N GLY A 371 9.75 -1.80 -27.79
CA GLY A 371 9.24 -0.79 -26.87
C GLY A 371 9.62 -1.04 -25.41
N VAL A 372 9.67 -2.30 -24.96
CA VAL A 372 10.17 -2.68 -23.62
C VAL A 372 11.65 -2.30 -23.42
N ARG A 373 12.39 -2.14 -24.52
CA ARG A 373 13.80 -1.75 -24.57
C ARG A 373 13.98 -0.27 -24.90
N ASP A 374 12.89 0.52 -24.90
CA ASP A 374 12.87 1.94 -25.27
C ASP A 374 13.45 2.19 -26.68
N VAL A 375 13.25 1.23 -27.58
CA VAL A 375 13.62 1.35 -28.99
C VAL A 375 12.35 1.55 -29.81
N ASP A 376 12.35 2.58 -30.66
CA ASP A 376 11.35 2.78 -31.69
C ASP A 376 11.96 2.53 -33.07
N PRO A 377 11.89 1.28 -33.59
CA PRO A 377 12.40 0.96 -34.92
C PRO A 377 11.72 1.78 -36.00
N SER A 378 10.44 2.11 -35.82
CA SER A 378 9.68 2.85 -36.83
C SER A 378 10.15 4.31 -36.91
N GLY A 379 10.36 4.95 -35.77
CA GLY A 379 10.95 6.28 -35.66
C GLY A 379 12.37 6.31 -36.21
N PHE A 380 13.20 5.32 -35.87
CA PHE A 380 14.55 5.21 -36.40
C PHE A 380 14.59 5.05 -37.93
N MET A 381 13.80 4.13 -38.49
CA MET A 381 13.72 3.92 -39.93
C MET A 381 13.15 5.13 -40.67
N SER A 382 12.18 5.83 -40.07
CA SER A 382 11.67 7.09 -40.59
C SER A 382 12.77 8.16 -40.62
N ALA A 383 13.54 8.29 -39.54
CA ALA A 383 14.65 9.24 -39.45
C ALA A 383 15.76 8.95 -40.46
N ILE A 384 16.12 7.67 -40.66
CA ILE A 384 17.05 7.26 -41.72
C ILE A 384 16.48 7.65 -43.08
N THR A 385 15.25 7.24 -43.37
CA THR A 385 14.63 7.48 -44.69
C THR A 385 14.57 8.97 -45.01
N GLU A 386 14.24 9.82 -44.03
CA GLU A 386 14.23 11.27 -44.17
C GLU A 386 15.62 11.85 -44.37
N THR A 387 16.61 11.39 -43.59
CA THR A 387 18.00 11.85 -43.71
C THR A 387 18.61 11.45 -45.05
N THR A 388 18.46 10.18 -45.44
CA THR A 388 18.86 9.70 -46.77
C THR A 388 18.11 10.44 -47.87
N ALA A 389 16.87 10.87 -47.62
CA ALA A 389 16.13 11.74 -48.52
C ALA A 389 16.76 13.06 -48.80
N LEU A 390 17.05 13.77 -47.73
CA LEU A 390 17.63 15.07 -47.81
C LEU A 390 19.02 15.02 -48.48
N GLU A 391 19.86 14.04 -48.12
CA GLU A 391 21.19 13.91 -48.72
C GLU A 391 21.15 13.50 -50.19
N THR A 392 20.25 12.59 -50.57
CA THR A 392 20.18 12.20 -51.99
C THR A 392 19.58 13.31 -52.84
N GLU A 393 18.62 14.09 -52.31
CA GLU A 393 18.10 15.28 -52.99
C GLU A 393 19.24 16.27 -53.30
N LYS A 394 20.13 16.53 -52.34
CA LYS A 394 21.32 17.39 -52.56
C LYS A 394 22.21 16.87 -53.68
N ILE A 395 22.51 15.57 -53.70
CA ILE A 395 23.32 14.94 -54.75
C ILE A 395 22.62 15.06 -56.11
N LEU A 396 21.31 14.86 -56.17
CA LEU A 396 20.53 14.97 -57.40
C LEU A 396 20.48 16.41 -57.94
N VAL A 397 20.33 17.41 -57.06
CA VAL A 397 20.43 18.83 -57.44
C VAL A 397 21.81 19.13 -58.02
N ALA A 398 22.87 18.67 -57.36
CA ALA A 398 24.24 18.86 -57.85
C ALA A 398 24.46 18.20 -59.22
N ALA A 399 23.99 16.97 -59.41
CA ALA A 399 24.06 16.25 -60.69
C ALA A 399 23.25 16.94 -61.80
N ALA A 400 22.06 17.47 -61.49
CA ALA A 400 21.23 18.21 -62.43
C ALA A 400 21.91 19.52 -62.88
N LEU A 401 22.54 20.24 -61.95
CA LEU A 401 23.33 21.43 -62.26
C LEU A 401 24.55 21.10 -63.14
N MET A 402 25.29 20.04 -62.83
CA MET A 402 26.40 19.59 -63.67
C MET A 402 25.94 19.24 -65.08
N ARG A 403 24.82 18.50 -65.22
CA ARG A 403 24.25 18.16 -66.52
C ARG A 403 23.81 19.40 -67.30
N ALA A 404 23.18 20.37 -66.63
CA ALA A 404 22.80 21.63 -67.24
C ALA A 404 24.02 22.36 -67.79
N ASN A 405 25.08 22.50 -66.99
CA ASN A 405 26.33 23.16 -67.39
C ASN A 405 27.01 22.47 -68.57
N VAL A 406 27.16 21.14 -68.53
CA VAL A 406 27.76 20.37 -69.64
C VAL A 406 26.94 20.52 -70.92
N THR A 407 25.61 20.54 -70.81
CA THR A 407 24.72 20.73 -71.97
C THR A 407 24.86 22.14 -72.53
N MET A 408 24.93 23.17 -71.69
CA MET A 408 25.18 24.55 -72.13
C MET A 408 26.49 24.67 -72.89
N ILE A 409 27.59 24.14 -72.35
CA ILE A 409 28.91 24.17 -72.99
C ILE A 409 28.87 23.44 -74.34
N ARG A 410 28.24 22.26 -74.39
CA ARG A 410 28.10 21.49 -75.64
C ARG A 410 27.32 22.24 -76.70
N GLU A 411 26.20 22.87 -76.33
CA GLU A 411 25.36 23.62 -77.26
C GLU A 411 26.06 24.90 -77.75
N ALA A 412 26.78 25.58 -76.86
CA ALA A 412 27.61 26.74 -77.22
C ALA A 412 28.69 26.37 -78.25
N LEU A 413 29.38 25.24 -78.06
CA LEU A 413 30.40 24.75 -78.99
C LEU A 413 29.82 24.31 -80.34
N LYS A 414 28.60 23.78 -80.37
CA LYS A 414 27.96 23.32 -81.62
C LYS A 414 27.40 24.46 -82.45
N ASN A 415 26.86 25.49 -81.79
CA ASN A 415 26.06 26.52 -82.43
C ASN A 415 26.63 27.91 -82.15
N GLU A 416 27.93 28.12 -82.36
CA GLU A 416 28.69 29.31 -81.94
C GLU A 416 28.08 30.68 -82.34
N THR A 417 27.23 30.72 -83.38
CA THR A 417 26.55 31.93 -83.87
C THR A 417 25.17 32.20 -83.25
N GLN A 418 24.64 31.29 -82.43
CA GLN A 418 23.35 31.48 -81.75
C GLN A 418 23.48 32.39 -80.54
N ASP A 419 22.36 32.99 -80.15
CA ASP A 419 22.25 33.72 -78.90
C ASP A 419 22.43 32.75 -77.71
N SER A 420 23.29 33.15 -76.78
CA SER A 420 23.51 32.54 -75.46
C SER A 420 22.22 32.13 -74.73
N SER A 421 21.10 32.84 -74.96
CA SER A 421 19.78 32.51 -74.41
C SER A 421 19.26 31.13 -74.83
N VAL A 422 19.62 30.67 -76.04
CA VAL A 422 19.23 29.35 -76.57
C VAL A 422 19.95 28.23 -75.82
N TRP A 423 21.26 28.36 -75.59
CA TRP A 423 22.03 27.33 -74.91
C TRP A 423 21.70 27.26 -73.41
N MET A 424 21.48 28.41 -72.75
CA MET A 424 20.97 28.47 -71.38
C MET A 424 19.63 27.74 -71.25
N LYS A 425 18.70 27.97 -72.18
CA LYS A 425 17.40 27.28 -72.20
C LYS A 425 17.56 25.77 -72.31
N ASN A 426 18.42 25.29 -73.22
CA ASN A 426 18.66 23.86 -73.41
C ASN A 426 19.31 23.21 -72.17
N GLY A 427 20.25 23.90 -71.52
CA GLY A 427 20.84 23.46 -70.25
C GLY A 427 19.80 23.32 -69.12
N ILE A 428 18.96 24.34 -68.95
CA ILE A 428 17.90 24.33 -67.93
C ILE A 428 16.91 23.19 -68.18
N MET A 429 16.51 22.96 -69.44
CA MET A 429 15.63 21.83 -69.78
C MET A 429 16.27 20.48 -69.45
N ALA A 430 17.55 20.28 -69.79
CA ALA A 430 18.27 19.03 -69.49
C ALA A 430 18.40 18.77 -67.98
N GLY A 431 18.63 19.81 -67.17
CA GLY A 431 18.62 19.71 -65.71
C GLY A 431 17.23 19.36 -65.16
N ARG A 432 16.18 20.04 -65.66
CA ARG A 432 14.78 19.76 -65.27
C ARG A 432 14.32 18.36 -65.66
N GLU A 433 14.71 17.86 -66.84
CA GLU A 433 14.40 16.50 -67.27
C GLU A 433 15.00 15.47 -66.33
N LEU A 434 16.26 15.64 -65.91
CA LEU A 434 16.89 14.76 -64.92
C LEU A 434 16.10 14.76 -63.60
N PHE A 435 15.70 15.94 -63.14
CA PHE A 435 14.94 16.10 -61.89
C PHE A 435 13.50 15.53 -61.98
N GLN A 436 12.86 15.64 -63.14
CA GLN A 436 11.53 15.07 -63.37
C GLN A 436 11.57 13.53 -63.50
N MET A 437 12.65 12.99 -64.08
CA MET A 437 12.86 11.54 -64.14
C MET A 437 13.04 10.93 -62.75
N THR A 438 13.69 11.65 -61.83
CA THR A 438 13.87 11.18 -60.44
C THR A 438 12.61 11.37 -59.57
N GLY A 439 11.79 12.39 -59.84
CA GLY A 439 10.56 12.67 -59.09
C GLY A 439 9.33 11.83 -59.49
N LYS A 440 9.23 11.33 -60.73
CA LYS A 440 8.06 10.57 -61.19
C LYS A 440 7.90 9.25 -60.44
N GLY A 441 6.73 9.05 -59.82
CA GLY A 441 6.29 7.77 -59.25
C GLY A 441 6.87 7.39 -57.88
N GLY A 442 7.53 8.33 -57.18
CA GLY A 442 8.23 8.04 -55.93
C GLY A 442 9.40 7.08 -56.11
N TYR A 443 9.94 6.97 -57.33
CA TYR A 443 11.00 6.03 -57.70
C TYR A 443 12.20 6.12 -56.75
N TRP A 444 12.53 7.34 -56.35
CA TRP A 444 13.61 7.62 -55.42
C TRP A 444 13.34 7.09 -53.99
N ARG A 445 12.16 7.40 -53.40
CA ARG A 445 11.76 6.84 -52.08
C ARG A 445 11.69 5.33 -52.13
N LYS A 446 11.10 4.77 -53.18
CA LYS A 446 11.01 3.32 -53.39
C LYS A 446 12.38 2.67 -53.59
N GLY A 447 13.32 3.37 -54.24
CA GLY A 447 14.68 2.91 -54.46
C GLY A 447 15.48 2.84 -53.17
N ILE A 448 15.35 3.83 -52.28
CA ILE A 448 15.97 3.78 -50.96
C ILE A 448 15.30 2.77 -50.05
N GLN A 449 13.97 2.70 -50.07
CA GLN A 449 13.26 1.67 -49.34
C GLN A 449 13.74 0.27 -49.77
N LYS A 450 13.82 0.00 -51.07
CA LYS A 450 14.40 -1.26 -51.59
C LYS A 450 15.86 -1.45 -51.25
N GLY A 451 16.67 -0.39 -51.27
CA GLY A 451 18.09 -0.47 -50.92
C GLY A 451 18.31 -0.81 -49.45
N ILE A 452 17.48 -0.25 -48.58
CA ILE A 452 17.42 -0.58 -47.15
C ILE A 452 16.95 -2.04 -46.97
N GLU A 453 15.87 -2.44 -47.65
CA GLU A 453 15.36 -3.82 -47.62
C GLU A 453 16.47 -4.82 -48.06
N HIS A 454 17.16 -4.54 -49.16
CA HIS A 454 18.30 -5.36 -49.63
C HIS A 454 19.48 -5.37 -48.66
N ALA A 455 19.80 -4.24 -48.01
CA ALA A 455 20.87 -4.20 -47.03
C ALA A 455 20.54 -5.05 -45.78
N LEU A 456 19.28 -5.03 -45.36
CA LEU A 456 18.78 -5.88 -44.27
C LEU A 456 18.77 -7.37 -44.66
N GLU A 457 18.47 -7.70 -45.93
CA GLU A 457 18.53 -9.08 -46.44
C GLU A 457 19.98 -9.60 -46.55
N ALA A 458 20.92 -8.76 -46.99
CA ALA A 458 22.33 -9.14 -47.14
C ALA A 458 23.02 -9.42 -45.80
N ASP A 459 22.62 -8.74 -44.73
CA ASP A 459 23.11 -9.00 -43.37
C ASP A 459 22.53 -10.32 -42.79
N ALA A 460 21.45 -10.85 -43.35
CA ALA A 460 20.88 -12.15 -42.95
C ALA A 460 21.57 -13.36 -43.61
N GLU A 461 22.39 -13.12 -44.64
CA GLU A 461 23.17 -14.15 -45.34
C GLU A 461 24.64 -14.25 -44.86
N LEU A 462 25.07 -13.32 -44.00
CA LEU A 462 26.37 -13.29 -43.32
C LEU A 462 26.28 -13.95 -41.94
#